data_AF-A0A562QUT2-F1
#
_entry.id   AF-A0A562QUT2-F1
#
_cell.length_a   1.000
_cell.length_b   1.000
_cell.length_c   1.000
_cell.angle_alpha   90.00
_cell.angle_beta   90.00
_cell.angle_gamma   90.00
#
_symmetry.space_group_name_H-M   'P 1'
#
loop_
_entity.id
_entity.type
_entity.pdbx_description
1 polymer ?
#
loop_
_entity_poly.entity_id
_entity_poly.type
_entity_poly.pdbx_seq_one_letter_code
_entity_poly.pdbx_strand_id
1 'polypeptide(L)'
;MPQIWMTYDEFATLNGCSAAEARLQALHLSLDRRKSRDGNTRVKLNPVMMARFFETIREADFALDDAIAALRETHRQMSGVLATEQESLRRGVA
;
A
#
# COMPACT_ATOMS: atom_id res chain seq x y z
N MET A 1 -6.87 3.83 -12.63
CA MET A 1 -5.82 3.06 -11.93
C MET A 1 -4.61 3.97 -11.77
N PRO A 2 -4.04 4.10 -10.55
CA PRO A 2 -2.89 4.99 -10.33
C PRO A 2 -1.69 4.54 -11.16
N GLN A 3 -0.82 5.48 -11.53
CA GLN A 3 0.44 5.20 -12.21
C GLN A 3 1.59 5.54 -11.26
N ILE A 4 2.54 4.61 -11.13
CA ILE A 4 3.72 4.79 -10.30
C ILE A 4 4.93 4.90 -11.23
N TRP A 5 5.71 5.96 -11.02
CA TRP A 5 6.92 6.26 -11.77
C TRP A 5 8.10 6.30 -10.79
N MET A 6 9.12 5.50 -11.04
CA MET A 6 10.29 5.37 -10.16
C MET A 6 11.57 5.65 -10.93
N THR A 7 12.57 6.27 -10.30
CA THR A 7 13.92 6.36 -10.86
C THR A 7 14.53 4.96 -11.03
N TYR A 8 15.64 4.83 -11.77
CA TYR A 8 16.32 3.54 -11.85
C TYR A 8 16.81 3.05 -10.49
N ASP A 9 17.24 3.93 -9.59
CA ASP A 9 17.69 3.57 -8.23
C ASP A 9 16.53 3.08 -7.35
N GLU A 10 15.38 3.77 -7.41
CA GLU A 10 14.17 3.34 -6.70
C GLU A 10 13.67 1.99 -7.26
N PHE A 11 13.65 1.85 -8.59
CA PHE A 11 13.26 0.61 -9.26
C PHE A 11 14.24 -0.54 -8.98
N ALA A 12 15.53 -0.24 -8.86
CA ALA A 12 16.56 -1.20 -8.47
C ALA A 12 16.35 -1.69 -7.04
N THR A 13 16.07 -0.77 -6.12
CA THR A 13 15.70 -1.10 -4.73
C THR A 13 14.49 -2.03 -4.69
N LEU A 14 13.44 -1.74 -5.46
CA LEU A 14 12.23 -2.57 -5.53
C LEU A 14 12.51 -4.01 -6.04
N ASN A 15 13.53 -4.20 -6.89
CA ASN A 15 13.86 -5.51 -7.47
C ASN A 15 15.09 -6.17 -6.84
N GLY A 16 15.70 -5.55 -5.82
CA GLY A 16 16.92 -6.06 -5.17
C GLY A 16 18.12 -6.16 -6.12
N CYS A 17 18.25 -5.23 -7.07
CA CYS A 17 19.36 -5.22 -8.05
C CYS A 17 20.08 -3.86 -8.07
N SER A 18 21.07 -3.70 -8.94
CA SER A 18 21.74 -2.42 -9.19
C SER A 18 20.95 -1.53 -10.16
N ALA A 19 21.18 -0.21 -10.13
CA ALA A 19 20.55 0.72 -11.08
C ALA A 19 20.86 0.41 -12.55
N ALA A 20 22.06 -0.14 -12.83
CA ALA A 20 22.44 -0.56 -14.17
C ALA A 20 21.62 -1.77 -14.64
N GLU A 21 21.45 -2.78 -13.78
CA GLU A 21 20.60 -3.94 -14.06
C GLU A 21 19.14 -3.54 -14.18
N ALA A 22 18.65 -2.67 -13.30
CA ALA A 22 17.29 -2.14 -13.34
C ALA A 22 17.01 -1.41 -14.67
N ARG A 23 17.99 -0.65 -15.19
CA ARG A 23 17.92 -0.04 -16.52
C ARG A 23 17.82 -1.09 -17.63
N LEU A 24 18.62 -2.15 -17.57
CA LEU A 24 18.57 -3.24 -18.55
C LEU A 24 17.24 -3.99 -18.49
N GLN A 25 16.72 -4.25 -17.30
CA GLN A 25 15.41 -4.87 -17.11
C GLN A 25 14.29 -4.00 -17.68
N ALA A 26 14.30 -2.68 -17.40
CA ALA A 26 13.30 -1.77 -17.94
C ALA A 26 13.32 -1.71 -19.48
N LEU A 27 14.51 -1.82 -20.08
CA LEU A 27 14.68 -1.94 -21.53
C LEU A 27 14.13 -3.27 -22.05
N HIS A 28 14.54 -4.39 -21.44
CA HIS A 28 14.14 -5.73 -21.84
C HIS A 28 12.62 -5.92 -21.78
N LEU A 29 11.99 -5.40 -20.74
CA LEU A 29 10.55 -5.44 -20.52
C LEU A 29 9.77 -4.35 -21.29
N SER A 30 10.47 -3.52 -22.09
CA SER A 30 9.89 -2.43 -22.86
C SER A 30 8.99 -1.50 -22.02
N LEU A 31 9.41 -1.21 -20.78
CA LEU A 31 8.64 -0.34 -19.90
C LEU A 31 8.65 1.10 -20.41
N ASP A 32 7.57 1.84 -20.13
CA ASP A 32 7.52 3.27 -20.39
C ASP A 32 8.60 3.98 -19.57
N ARG A 33 9.39 4.84 -20.21
CA ARG A 33 10.47 5.59 -19.58
C ARG A 33 10.42 7.04 -20.01
N ARG A 34 10.59 7.96 -19.06
CA ARG A 34 10.56 9.40 -19.31
C ARG A 34 11.63 10.12 -18.51
N LYS A 35 12.29 11.08 -19.15
CA LYS A 35 13.15 12.04 -18.46
C LYS A 35 12.27 13.03 -17.72
N SER A 36 12.51 13.21 -16.43
CA SER A 36 11.82 14.17 -15.58
C SER A 36 12.59 15.50 -15.49
N ARG A 37 11.96 16.53 -14.91
CA ARG A 37 12.54 17.87 -14.79
C ARG A 37 13.79 17.94 -13.91
N ASP A 38 13.91 17.04 -12.93
CA ASP A 38 15.07 16.90 -12.07
C ASP A 38 16.27 16.21 -12.75
N GLY A 39 16.15 15.90 -14.04
CA GLY A 39 17.21 15.21 -14.77
C GLY A 39 17.24 13.70 -14.53
N ASN A 40 16.34 13.12 -13.75
CA ASN A 40 16.29 11.66 -13.58
C ASN A 40 15.42 11.02 -14.66
N THR A 41 15.78 9.80 -15.08
CA THR A 41 14.90 8.98 -15.92
C THR A 41 14.03 8.15 -14.99
N ARG A 42 12.72 8.24 -15.17
CA ARG A 42 11.75 7.44 -14.43
C ARG A 42 11.13 6.38 -15.33
N VAL A 43 10.92 5.22 -14.76
CA VAL A 43 10.29 4.05 -15.36
C VAL A 43 8.89 3.92 -14.77
N LYS A 44 7.89 3.67 -15.61
CA LYS A 44 6.54 3.38 -15.15
C LYS A 44 6.43 1.90 -14.81
N LEU A 45 5.89 1.59 -13.63
CA LEU A 45 5.67 0.20 -13.24
C LEU A 45 4.54 -0.42 -14.07
N ASN A 46 4.74 -1.69 -14.46
CA ASN A 46 3.67 -2.53 -15.00
C ASN A 46 2.84 -3.15 -13.85
N PRO A 47 1.70 -3.80 -14.13
CA PRO A 47 0.83 -4.34 -13.07
C PRO A 47 1.53 -5.34 -12.13
N VAL A 48 2.42 -6.19 -12.64
CA VAL A 48 3.16 -7.16 -11.83
C VAL A 48 4.11 -6.45 -10.85
N MET A 49 4.77 -5.38 -11.31
CA MET A 49 5.67 -4.58 -10.48
C MET A 49 4.92 -3.70 -9.49
N MET A 50 3.73 -3.20 -9.85
CA MET A 50 2.86 -2.50 -8.92
C MET A 50 2.42 -3.42 -7.77
N ALA A 51 2.13 -4.70 -8.05
CA ALA A 51 1.80 -5.67 -7.01
C ALA A 51 2.95 -5.84 -6.01
N ARG A 52 4.18 -6.02 -6.49
CA ARG A 52 5.39 -6.08 -5.64
C ARG A 52 5.57 -4.82 -4.80
N PHE A 53 5.37 -3.64 -5.41
CA PHE A 53 5.44 -2.38 -4.68
C PHE A 53 4.43 -2.34 -3.52
N PHE A 54 3.19 -2.77 -3.75
CA PHE A 54 2.20 -2.84 -2.67
C PHE A 54 2.56 -3.85 -1.59
N GLU A 55 3.18 -4.98 -1.94
CA GLU A 55 3.72 -5.93 -0.97
C GLU A 55 4.80 -5.27 -0.10
N THR A 56 5.74 -4.54 -0.69
CA THR A 56 6.78 -3.83 0.10
C THR A 56 6.20 -2.80 1.08
N ILE A 57 5.09 -2.14 0.73
CA ILE A 57 4.41 -1.21 1.66
C ILE A 57 3.75 -1.97 2.81
N ARG A 58 3.08 -3.10 2.52
CA ARG A 58 2.44 -3.92 3.55
C ARG A 58 3.45 -4.51 4.53
N GLU A 59 4.58 -4.98 4.01
CA GLU A 59 5.66 -5.52 4.83
C GLU A 59 6.42 -4.45 5.63
N ALA A 60 6.36 -3.18 5.22
CA ALA A 60 7.02 -2.09 5.94
C ALA A 60 6.36 -1.76 7.29
N ASP A 61 5.11 -2.16 7.51
CA ASP A 61 4.41 -1.90 8.77
C ASP A 61 3.61 -3.14 9.21
N PHE A 62 4.34 -4.13 9.74
CA PHE A 62 3.74 -5.34 10.33
C PHE A 62 2.70 -5.02 11.42
N ALA A 63 2.81 -3.85 12.07
CA ALA A 63 1.87 -3.42 13.09
C ALA A 63 0.61 -2.75 12.51
N LEU A 64 0.58 -2.40 11.22
CA LEU A 64 -0.55 -1.71 10.60
C LEU A 64 -1.78 -2.61 10.51
N ASP A 65 -1.61 -3.86 10.08
CA ASP A 65 -2.73 -4.81 9.99
C ASP A 65 -3.28 -5.13 11.39
N ASP A 66 -2.40 -5.30 12.37
CA ASP A 66 -2.77 -5.48 13.79
C ASP A 66 -3.51 -4.25 14.34
N ALA A 67 -3.04 -3.04 14.03
CA ALA A 67 -3.69 -1.79 14.43
C ALA A 67 -5.07 -1.61 13.78
N ILE A 68 -5.20 -1.96 12.50
CA ILE A 68 -6.48 -1.95 11.78
C ILE A 68 -7.45 -2.97 12.40
N ALA A 69 -6.97 -4.17 12.75
CA ALA A 69 -7.76 -5.19 13.43
C ALA A 69 -8.25 -4.71 14.80
N ALA A 70 -7.35 -4.13 15.62
CA ALA A 70 -7.68 -3.58 16.94
C ALA A 70 -8.69 -2.43 16.86
N LEU A 71 -8.56 -1.55 15.87
CA LEU A 71 -9.50 -0.43 15.65
C LEU A 71 -10.90 -0.94 15.26
N ARG A 72 -10.98 -1.94 14.37
CA ARG A 72 -12.26 -2.57 13.98
C ARG A 72 -12.92 -3.27 15.16
N GLU A 73 -12.13 -3.93 16.02
CA GLU A 73 -12.64 -4.57 17.22
C GLU A 73 -13.22 -3.54 18.19
N THR A 74 -12.48 -2.46 18.46
CA THR A 74 -12.94 -1.36 19.31
C THR A 74 -14.25 -0.76 18.80
N HIS A 75 -14.35 -0.51 17.48
CA HIS A 75 -15.59 -0.03 16.86
C HIS A 75 -16.75 -1.01 17.06
N ARG A 76 -16.51 -2.33 16.89
CA ARG A 76 -17.54 -3.36 17.10
C ARG A 76 -18.03 -3.35 18.55
N GLN A 77 -17.11 -3.27 19.51
CA GLN A 77 -17.46 -3.20 20.93
C GLN A 77 -18.26 -1.94 21.25
N MET A 78 -17.84 -0.77 20.80
CA MET A 78 -18.59 0.47 21.00
C MET A 78 -19.99 0.42 20.34
N SER A 79 -20.07 -0.10 19.12
CA SER A 79 -21.35 -0.24 18.40
C SER A 79 -22.29 -1.25 19.06
N GLY A 80 -21.74 -2.34 19.61
CA GLY A 80 -22.48 -3.35 20.36
C GLY A 80 -22.98 -2.81 21.70
N VAL A 81 -22.12 -2.13 22.46
CA VAL A 81 -22.46 -1.49 23.75
C VAL A 81 -23.61 -0.51 23.57
N LEU A 82 -23.55 0.36 22.56
CA LEU A 82 -24.63 1.30 22.23
C LEU A 82 -25.97 0.61 21.90
N ALA A 83 -25.95 -0.57 21.29
CA ALA A 83 -27.17 -1.34 21.01
C ALA A 83 -27.77 -1.95 22.29
N THR A 84 -26.93 -2.51 23.17
CA THR A 84 -27.37 -3.08 24.46
C THR A 84 -27.91 -2.04 25.45
N GLU A 85 -27.33 -0.83 25.48
CA GLU A 85 -27.82 0.27 26.31
C GLU A 85 -29.19 0.77 25.85
N GLN A 86 -29.44 0.81 24.54
CA GLN A 86 -30.76 1.17 23.99
C GLN A 86 -31.84 0.12 24.27
N GLU A 87 -31.50 -1.18 24.25
CA GLU A 87 -32.43 -2.25 24.62
C GLU A 87 -32.78 -2.27 26.12
N SER A 88 -31.80 -2.00 26.98
CA SER A 88 -32.03 -1.94 28.44
C SER A 88 -32.81 -0.69 28.85
N LEU A 89 -32.57 0.47 28.22
CA LEU A 89 -33.41 1.68 28.38
C LEU A 89 -34.86 1.45 27.95
N ARG A 90 -35.10 0.66 26.89
CA ARG A 90 -36.47 0.32 26.43
C ARG A 90 -37.19 -0.68 27.34
N ARG A 91 -36.46 -1.56 28.04
CA ARG A 91 -37.04 -2.54 29.00
C ARG A 91 -37.28 -1.97 30.40
N GLY A 92 -36.64 -0.87 30.78
CA GLY A 92 -36.79 -0.23 32.09
C GLY A 92 -38.00 0.71 32.23
N VAL A 93 -38.81 0.87 31.18
CA VAL A 93 -40.04 1.67 31.19
C VAL A 93 -41.24 0.70 31.18
N ALA A 94 -41.57 0.13 32.34
CA ALA A 94 -42.78 -0.65 32.56
C ALA A 94 -43.26 -0.44 34.00
#